data_AF-A0A1B8GL96-F1
#
_entry.id   AF-A0A1B8GL96-F1
#
_cell.length_a   1.000
_cell.length_b   1.000
_cell.length_c   1.000
_cell.angle_alpha   90.00
_cell.angle_beta   90.00
_cell.angle_gamma   90.00
#
_symmetry.space_group_name_H-M   'P 1'
#
loop_
_entity.id
_entity.type
_entity.pdbx_description
1 polymer ?
#
loop_
_entity_poly.entity_id
_entity_poly.type
_entity_poly.pdbx_seq_one_letter_code
_entity_poly.pdbx_strand_id
1 'polypeptide(L)'
;MSGNTIRRALPRLERTSQYAVGPASGQRRTFTSSLPHQKHGFPTFQPTSSPELDNIISKFRNTIFLPAHLSKQHRDLVYAFKHKKSLETIPVTVEIGGEEIRLNHINRTKDVPNQRKALREALGLMKEKKDWDSFPLLLEGLHSAGRVTDYVVLELFARMACVAGRQDVVLESARRVSKTGFRINGREIAKIVVWWIQYSALANGFSQADTKKALSMAEQIAILMEDKAHAGGRVADSDDPRTSPEVIGLLLELSALNAKHQGGKDENGSVEKYAKGLLASLRDKELEGMLRTGNIDPARIQEVESNSMLQTVAPILLGVRTAISVLGESSDTTRQLRDLETKLSAQVAQDVETLKSTPGSGERLGLWVYEKTAAAE
;
A
#
# COMPACT_ATOMS: atom_id res chain seq x y z
N MET A 1 59.99 -42.29 -16.02
CA MET A 1 60.76 -41.41 -15.11
C MET A 1 59.77 -40.65 -14.25
N SER A 2 59.92 -40.83 -12.95
CA SER A 2 59.00 -40.41 -11.89
C SER A 2 59.24 -38.94 -11.52
N GLY A 3 58.16 -38.16 -11.41
CA GLY A 3 58.17 -36.79 -10.91
C GLY A 3 57.15 -36.65 -9.78
N ASN A 4 57.54 -37.08 -8.58
CA ASN A 4 56.76 -36.98 -7.35
C ASN A 4 57.11 -35.65 -6.65
N THR A 5 56.12 -34.78 -6.41
CA THR A 5 56.27 -33.62 -5.51
C THR A 5 55.27 -33.71 -4.37
N ILE A 6 55.87 -33.68 -3.18
CA ILE A 6 55.35 -33.89 -1.84
C ILE A 6 54.40 -32.75 -1.43
N ARG A 7 53.18 -33.07 -0.97
CA ARG A 7 52.38 -32.18 -0.12
C ARG A 7 52.29 -32.75 1.29
N ARG A 8 52.86 -32.01 2.23
CA ARG A 8 52.89 -32.30 3.68
C ARG A 8 51.46 -32.25 4.26
N ALA A 9 51.07 -33.33 4.92
CA ALA A 9 49.92 -33.38 5.83
C ALA A 9 50.40 -33.01 7.25
N LEU A 10 49.66 -32.14 7.95
CA LEU A 10 49.87 -31.86 9.37
C LEU A 10 48.94 -32.75 10.22
N PRO A 11 49.42 -33.28 11.36
CA PRO A 11 48.69 -34.28 12.13
C PRO A 11 47.60 -33.72 13.04
N ARG A 12 46.54 -34.52 13.16
CA ARG A 12 45.40 -34.42 14.07
C ARG A 12 45.89 -34.47 15.52
N LEU A 13 45.70 -33.40 16.28
CA LEU A 13 45.92 -33.39 17.73
C LEU A 13 44.62 -33.84 18.42
N GLU A 14 44.55 -35.13 18.75
CA GLU A 14 43.62 -35.63 19.76
C GLU A 14 44.20 -35.33 21.15
N ARG A 15 43.50 -34.52 21.94
CA ARG A 15 43.72 -34.44 23.39
C ARG A 15 42.57 -35.13 24.10
N THR A 16 42.83 -36.36 24.51
CA THR A 16 42.12 -37.05 25.58
C THR A 16 42.59 -36.49 26.93
N SER A 17 41.66 -36.03 27.76
CA SER A 17 41.86 -36.02 29.21
C SER A 17 40.61 -36.58 29.87
N GLN A 18 40.69 -37.84 30.25
CA GLN A 18 39.75 -38.48 31.18
C GLN A 18 40.16 -38.11 32.61
N TYR A 19 39.17 -38.14 33.50
CA TYR A 19 39.23 -38.03 34.97
C TYR A 19 39.16 -36.63 35.59
N ALA A 20 37.92 -36.15 35.76
CA ALA A 20 37.48 -35.55 37.02
C ALA A 20 36.00 -35.91 37.25
N VAL A 21 35.75 -36.82 38.19
CA VAL A 21 34.42 -37.14 38.71
C VAL A 21 34.27 -36.42 40.05
N GLY A 22 33.22 -35.62 40.20
CA GLY A 22 32.83 -34.99 41.46
C GLY A 22 31.42 -34.38 41.32
N PRO A 23 30.47 -34.68 42.22
CA PRO A 23 29.04 -34.54 41.94
C PRO A 23 28.50 -33.17 42.37
N ALA A 24 27.63 -32.60 41.55
CA ALA A 24 26.55 -31.74 42.02
C ALA A 24 25.53 -31.62 40.89
N SER A 25 24.29 -31.99 41.19
CA SER A 25 23.08 -31.73 40.43
C SER A 25 22.90 -30.21 40.25
N GLY A 26 23.68 -29.62 39.36
CA GLY A 26 23.42 -28.30 38.81
C GLY A 26 22.25 -28.46 37.86
N GLN A 27 21.05 -28.17 38.35
CA GLN A 27 19.87 -27.94 37.54
C GLN A 27 20.23 -26.91 36.47
N ARG A 28 20.66 -27.39 35.29
CA ARG A 28 20.85 -26.54 34.12
C ARG A 28 19.46 -26.00 33.84
N ARG A 29 19.21 -24.74 34.23
CA ARG A 29 18.07 -24.00 33.71
C ARG A 29 18.23 -24.03 32.20
N THR A 30 17.41 -24.82 31.54
CA THR A 30 17.12 -24.66 30.13
C THR A 30 16.66 -23.23 29.97
N PHE A 31 17.53 -22.38 29.42
CA PHE A 31 17.11 -21.06 29.01
C PHE A 31 16.06 -21.27 27.93
N THR A 32 14.79 -21.09 28.28
CA THR A 32 13.68 -21.05 27.33
C THR A 32 13.92 -19.83 26.45
N SER A 33 14.63 -20.01 25.34
CA SER A 33 14.69 -19.00 24.29
C SER A 33 13.32 -18.99 23.62
N SER A 34 12.38 -18.23 24.18
CA SER A 34 11.16 -17.90 23.45
C SER A 34 11.54 -17.21 22.15
N LEU A 35 10.91 -17.61 21.05
CA LEU A 35 11.19 -17.03 19.74
C LEU A 35 10.91 -15.52 19.81
N PRO A 36 11.68 -14.65 19.12
CA PRO A 36 11.44 -13.20 19.13
C PRO A 36 9.98 -12.81 18.83
N HIS A 37 9.30 -13.58 17.98
CA HIS A 37 7.89 -13.39 17.64
C HIS A 37 6.95 -13.64 18.85
N GLN A 38 7.28 -14.57 19.75
CA GLN A 38 6.48 -14.80 20.97
C GLN A 38 6.59 -13.63 21.95
N LYS A 39 7.70 -12.89 21.93
CA LYS A 39 7.92 -11.74 22.82
C LYS A 39 7.17 -10.48 22.40
N HIS A 40 7.04 -10.25 21.10
CA HIS A 40 6.39 -9.04 20.57
C HIS A 40 4.86 -9.18 20.42
N GLY A 41 4.32 -10.40 20.53
CA GLY A 41 2.89 -10.66 20.38
C GLY A 41 2.38 -10.39 18.96
N PHE A 42 1.06 -10.50 18.79
CA PHE A 42 0.36 -10.09 17.57
C PHE A 42 -0.64 -8.97 17.90
N PRO A 43 -1.17 -8.24 16.90
CA PRO A 43 -2.01 -7.07 17.16
C PRO A 43 -3.25 -7.39 18.01
N THR A 44 -3.54 -6.51 18.97
CA THR A 44 -4.76 -6.52 19.77
C THR A 44 -5.78 -5.57 19.19
N PHE A 45 -7.04 -5.99 19.16
CA PHE A 45 -8.14 -5.24 18.54
C PHE A 45 -9.10 -4.74 19.61
N GLN A 46 -9.51 -3.49 19.49
CA GLN A 46 -10.60 -2.94 20.29
C GLN A 46 -11.95 -3.37 19.71
N PRO A 47 -13.02 -3.47 20.52
CA PRO A 47 -14.35 -3.76 20.02
C PRO A 47 -14.78 -2.75 18.95
N THR A 48 -15.26 -3.25 17.81
CA THR A 48 -15.67 -2.43 16.66
C THR A 48 -17.11 -1.94 16.81
N SER A 49 -17.67 -1.32 15.77
CA SER A 49 -19.06 -0.84 15.76
C SER A 49 -20.08 -1.96 15.55
N SER A 50 -19.69 -3.11 14.97
CA SER A 50 -20.61 -4.21 14.70
C SER A 50 -20.07 -5.58 15.12
N PRO A 51 -20.96 -6.46 15.63
CA PRO A 51 -20.56 -7.82 16.01
C PRO A 51 -20.11 -8.64 14.79
N GLU A 52 -20.58 -8.35 13.57
CA GLU A 52 -20.11 -9.04 12.37
C GLU A 52 -18.63 -8.74 12.10
N LEU A 53 -18.21 -7.47 12.24
CA LEU A 53 -16.82 -7.08 12.04
C LEU A 53 -15.92 -7.67 13.13
N ASP A 54 -16.36 -7.65 14.38
CA ASP A 54 -15.66 -8.30 15.50
C ASP A 54 -15.47 -9.80 15.27
N ASN A 55 -16.47 -10.48 14.72
CA ASN A 55 -16.38 -11.90 14.38
C ASN A 55 -15.32 -12.17 13.30
N ILE A 56 -15.26 -11.35 12.25
CA ILE A 56 -14.25 -11.49 11.19
C ILE A 56 -12.84 -11.24 11.75
N ILE A 57 -12.65 -10.16 12.52
CA ILE A 57 -11.38 -9.82 13.14
C ILE A 57 -10.92 -10.92 14.11
N SER A 58 -11.83 -11.41 14.95
CA SER A 58 -11.57 -12.52 15.88
C SER A 58 -11.18 -13.78 15.14
N LYS A 59 -11.79 -14.05 13.98
CA LYS A 59 -11.43 -15.19 13.13
C LYS A 59 -10.00 -15.05 12.59
N PHE A 60 -9.60 -13.87 12.11
CA PHE A 60 -8.20 -13.60 11.72
C PHE A 60 -7.24 -13.79 12.89
N ARG A 61 -7.54 -13.18 14.04
CA ARG A 61 -6.73 -13.28 15.28
C ARG A 61 -6.49 -14.73 15.68
N ASN A 62 -7.55 -15.52 15.79
CA ASN A 62 -7.49 -16.86 16.35
C ASN A 62 -6.99 -17.92 15.36
N THR A 63 -7.24 -17.75 14.06
CA THR A 63 -6.95 -18.79 13.05
C THR A 63 -5.73 -18.53 12.18
N ILE A 64 -5.29 -17.27 12.09
CA ILE A 64 -4.17 -16.85 11.25
C ILE A 64 -3.04 -16.25 12.09
N PHE A 65 -3.33 -15.24 12.91
CA PHE A 65 -2.29 -14.51 13.65
C PHE A 65 -1.72 -15.35 14.79
N LEU A 66 -2.59 -15.91 15.64
CA LEU A 66 -2.17 -16.75 16.76
C LEU A 66 -1.27 -17.91 16.30
N PRO A 67 -1.66 -18.77 15.33
CA PRO A 67 -0.82 -19.89 14.93
C PRO A 67 0.52 -19.50 14.30
N ALA A 68 0.61 -18.30 13.72
CA ALA A 68 1.87 -17.79 13.17
C ALA A 68 2.90 -17.45 14.27
N HIS A 69 2.44 -17.12 15.47
CA HIS A 69 3.28 -16.78 16.62
C HIS A 69 3.59 -17.99 17.51
N LEU A 70 3.06 -19.18 17.18
CA LEU A 70 3.34 -20.42 17.89
C LEU A 70 4.68 -21.03 17.48
N SER A 71 5.31 -21.73 18.43
CA SER A 71 6.40 -22.66 18.11
C SER A 71 5.91 -23.74 17.14
N LYS A 72 6.82 -24.35 16.37
CA LYS A 72 6.46 -25.43 15.44
C LYS A 72 5.67 -26.55 16.13
N GLN A 73 6.08 -26.94 17.34
CA GLN A 73 5.43 -27.99 18.12
C GLN A 73 3.99 -27.62 18.49
N HIS A 74 3.76 -26.41 19.00
CA HIS A 74 2.41 -25.93 19.34
C HIS A 74 1.54 -25.75 18.10
N ARG A 75 2.12 -25.32 16.98
CA ARG A 75 1.40 -25.20 15.71
C ARG A 75 0.97 -26.56 15.16
N ASP A 76 1.83 -27.57 15.25
CA ASP A 76 1.52 -28.94 14.84
C ASP A 76 0.43 -29.54 15.75
N LEU A 77 0.47 -29.25 17.06
CA LEU A 77 -0.55 -29.63 18.03
C LEU A 77 -1.93 -29.04 17.67
N VAL A 78 -1.97 -27.75 17.37
CA VAL A 78 -3.21 -27.01 17.04
C VAL A 78 -3.85 -27.51 15.73
N TYR A 79 -3.05 -27.76 14.69
CA TYR A 79 -3.58 -28.17 13.39
C TYR A 79 -3.85 -29.68 13.24
N ALA A 80 -3.24 -30.53 14.05
CA ALA A 80 -3.41 -31.98 13.91
C ALA A 80 -4.74 -32.45 14.49
N PHE A 81 -5.59 -33.02 13.64
CA PHE A 81 -6.92 -33.53 14.03
C PHE A 81 -6.88 -34.56 15.16
N LYS A 82 -5.84 -35.40 15.21
CA LYS A 82 -5.64 -36.40 16.28
C LYS A 82 -5.54 -35.80 17.68
N HIS A 83 -5.15 -34.53 17.80
CA HIS A 83 -5.00 -33.84 19.08
C HIS A 83 -6.23 -33.02 19.48
N LYS A 84 -7.30 -33.01 18.67
CA LYS A 84 -8.53 -32.26 18.94
C LYS A 84 -9.12 -32.57 20.32
N LYS A 85 -9.44 -33.85 20.58
CA LYS A 85 -10.00 -34.28 21.87
C LYS A 85 -9.05 -33.99 23.04
N SER A 86 -7.75 -34.15 22.81
CA SER A 86 -6.73 -33.89 23.84
C SER A 86 -6.68 -32.43 24.25
N LEU A 87 -6.82 -31.48 23.32
CA LEU A 87 -6.86 -30.05 23.61
C LEU A 87 -8.16 -29.60 24.31
N GLU A 88 -9.26 -30.32 24.05
CA GLU A 88 -10.54 -30.11 24.75
C GLU A 88 -10.47 -30.57 26.20
N THR A 89 -9.89 -31.76 26.46
CA THR A 89 -9.76 -32.36 27.79
C THR A 89 -8.64 -31.74 28.62
N ILE A 90 -7.47 -31.50 28.02
CA ILE A 90 -6.28 -30.98 28.71
C ILE A 90 -5.92 -29.62 28.09
N PRO A 91 -6.28 -28.49 28.73
CA PRO A 91 -6.01 -27.18 28.19
C PRO A 91 -4.50 -26.95 28.14
N VAL A 92 -3.98 -26.66 26.94
CA VAL A 92 -2.59 -26.22 26.76
C VAL A 92 -2.62 -24.71 26.62
N THR A 93 -1.91 -24.00 27.50
CA THR A 93 -1.77 -22.55 27.45
C THR A 93 -0.38 -22.15 26.96
N VAL A 94 -0.31 -21.01 26.27
CA VAL A 94 0.94 -20.41 25.82
C VAL A 94 0.92 -18.92 26.14
N GLU A 95 2.05 -18.38 26.58
CA GLU A 95 2.20 -16.95 26.76
C GLU A 95 2.73 -16.32 25.46
N ILE A 96 2.01 -15.36 24.91
CA ILE A 96 2.38 -14.62 23.70
C ILE A 96 2.16 -13.14 23.96
N GLY A 97 3.23 -12.33 23.88
CA GLY A 97 3.15 -10.89 24.09
C GLY A 97 2.60 -10.49 25.47
N GLY A 98 2.79 -11.32 26.50
CA GLY A 98 2.26 -11.11 27.85
C GLY A 98 0.79 -11.51 28.03
N GLU A 99 0.14 -12.10 27.02
CA GLU A 99 -1.20 -12.69 27.12
C GLU A 99 -1.10 -14.21 27.23
N GLU A 100 -1.75 -14.81 28.23
CA GLU A 100 -1.93 -16.25 28.33
C GLU A 100 -3.09 -16.71 27.44
N ILE A 101 -2.77 -17.49 26.41
CA ILE A 101 -3.75 -17.94 25.42
C ILE A 101 -3.90 -19.45 25.49
N ARG A 102 -5.15 -19.91 25.63
CA ARG A 102 -5.52 -21.32 25.53
C ARG A 102 -5.54 -21.76 24.07
N LEU A 103 -4.79 -22.81 23.76
CA LEU A 103 -4.76 -23.42 22.43
C LEU A 103 -6.00 -24.29 22.21
N ASN A 104 -6.66 -24.06 21.08
CA ASN A 104 -7.77 -24.86 20.59
C ASN A 104 -7.40 -25.50 19.26
N HIS A 105 -8.06 -26.60 18.91
CA HIS A 105 -7.86 -27.21 17.60
C HIS A 105 -8.39 -26.31 16.48
N ILE A 106 -7.63 -26.17 15.40
CA ILE A 106 -7.99 -25.39 14.22
C ILE A 106 -8.00 -26.29 12.99
N ASN A 107 -9.13 -26.38 12.33
CA ASN A 107 -9.26 -27.02 11.04
C ASN A 107 -8.90 -26.05 9.91
N ARG A 108 -7.77 -26.32 9.23
CA ARG A 108 -7.24 -25.44 8.17
C ARG A 108 -8.21 -25.24 6.99
N THR A 109 -9.10 -26.18 6.72
CA THR A 109 -10.03 -26.08 5.58
C THR A 109 -11.36 -25.43 5.93
N LYS A 110 -11.78 -25.49 7.20
CA LYS A 110 -13.08 -24.98 7.65
C LYS A 110 -12.97 -23.66 8.43
N ASP A 111 -11.98 -23.57 9.31
CA ASP A 111 -11.88 -22.49 10.29
C ASP A 111 -11.06 -21.31 9.76
N VAL A 112 -10.06 -21.57 8.91
CA VAL A 112 -9.25 -20.49 8.33
C VAL A 112 -10.06 -19.78 7.23
N PRO A 113 -10.32 -18.47 7.34
CA PRO A 113 -11.12 -17.75 6.37
C PRO A 113 -10.37 -17.60 5.04
N ASN A 114 -11.13 -17.49 3.95
CA ASN A 114 -10.57 -16.98 2.69
C ASN A 114 -10.18 -15.51 2.91
N GLN A 115 -8.88 -15.23 2.94
CA GLN A 115 -8.33 -13.92 3.28
C GLN A 115 -8.91 -12.78 2.42
N ARG A 116 -8.92 -12.95 1.08
CA ARG A 116 -9.42 -11.91 0.17
C ARG A 116 -10.90 -11.63 0.38
N LYS A 117 -11.73 -12.68 0.52
CA LYS A 117 -13.17 -12.52 0.77
C LYS A 117 -13.42 -11.84 2.12
N ALA A 118 -12.78 -12.34 3.17
CA ALA A 118 -12.97 -11.84 4.53
C ALA A 118 -12.47 -10.39 4.71
N LEU A 119 -11.37 -9.98 4.07
CA LEU A 119 -10.90 -8.60 4.11
C LEU A 119 -11.86 -7.64 3.38
N ARG A 120 -12.41 -8.06 2.24
CA ARG A 120 -13.41 -7.26 1.51
C ARG A 120 -14.70 -7.11 2.32
N GLU A 121 -15.14 -8.19 2.96
CA GLU A 121 -16.29 -8.17 3.85
C GLU A 121 -16.05 -7.26 5.05
N ALA A 122 -14.88 -7.35 5.69
CA ALA A 122 -14.48 -6.45 6.77
C ALA A 122 -14.51 -4.98 6.34
N LEU A 123 -13.91 -4.63 5.20
CA LEU A 123 -13.94 -3.27 4.65
C LEU A 123 -15.37 -2.78 4.40
N GLY A 124 -16.26 -3.65 3.92
CA GLY A 124 -17.69 -3.37 3.74
C GLY A 124 -18.45 -3.05 5.03
N LEU A 125 -17.96 -3.51 6.18
CA LEU A 125 -18.57 -3.31 7.49
C LEU A 125 -17.98 -2.11 8.25
N MET A 126 -16.84 -1.56 7.83
CA MET A 126 -16.20 -0.42 8.50
C MET A 126 -16.98 0.87 8.25
N LYS A 127 -17.53 1.46 9.31
CA LYS A 127 -18.32 2.70 9.22
C LYS A 127 -17.76 3.80 10.11
N GLU A 128 -17.45 3.46 11.35
CA GLU A 128 -16.99 4.42 12.34
C GLU A 128 -15.46 4.53 12.37
N LYS A 129 -14.97 5.62 12.98
CA LYS A 129 -13.54 5.88 13.11
C LYS A 129 -12.77 4.67 13.68
N LYS A 130 -13.30 4.07 14.75
CA LYS A 130 -12.68 2.91 15.43
C LYS A 130 -12.58 1.66 14.55
N ASP A 131 -13.47 1.50 13.57
CA ASP A 131 -13.46 0.35 12.67
C ASP A 131 -12.27 0.43 11.72
N TRP A 132 -12.06 1.61 11.15
CA TRP A 132 -10.93 1.90 10.25
C TRP A 132 -9.58 1.80 10.96
N ASP A 133 -9.52 2.17 12.24
CA ASP A 133 -8.29 2.05 13.06
C ASP A 133 -7.87 0.57 13.23
N SER A 134 -8.79 -0.38 13.02
CA SER A 134 -8.51 -1.82 13.07
C SER A 134 -7.88 -2.37 11.79
N PHE A 135 -8.02 -1.71 10.64
CA PHE A 135 -7.50 -2.23 9.38
C PHE A 135 -5.96 -2.26 9.29
N PRO A 136 -5.22 -1.21 9.70
CA PRO A 136 -3.76 -1.28 9.79
C PRO A 136 -3.26 -2.42 10.69
N LEU A 137 -4.00 -2.74 11.76
CA LEU A 137 -3.70 -3.86 12.65
C LEU A 137 -3.96 -5.22 11.98
N LEU A 138 -4.99 -5.34 11.13
CA LEU A 138 -5.19 -6.52 10.31
C LEU A 138 -4.02 -6.72 9.33
N LEU A 139 -3.55 -5.65 8.69
CA LEU A 139 -2.38 -5.71 7.80
C LEU A 139 -1.12 -6.15 8.58
N GLU A 140 -0.92 -5.62 9.79
CA GLU A 140 0.20 -6.02 10.65
C GLU A 140 0.14 -7.51 11.05
N GLY A 141 -1.05 -8.00 11.41
CA GLY A 141 -1.26 -9.42 11.71
C GLY A 141 -1.00 -10.33 10.50
N LEU A 142 -1.39 -9.89 9.30
CA LEU A 142 -1.15 -10.63 8.06
C LEU A 142 0.34 -10.66 7.70
N HIS A 143 1.01 -9.51 7.79
CA HIS A 143 2.42 -9.38 7.46
C HIS A 143 3.29 -10.22 8.42
N SER A 144 3.04 -10.13 9.73
CA SER A 144 3.72 -10.98 10.74
C SER A 144 3.44 -12.46 10.53
N ALA A 145 2.28 -12.83 9.99
CA ALA A 145 1.96 -14.19 9.59
C ALA A 145 2.58 -14.63 8.24
N GLY A 146 3.39 -13.79 7.60
CA GLY A 146 4.02 -14.06 6.31
C GLY A 146 3.03 -14.11 5.15
N ARG A 147 1.85 -13.49 5.30
CA ARG A 147 0.80 -13.45 4.27
C ARG A 147 0.85 -12.13 3.52
N VAL A 148 0.87 -12.23 2.19
CA VAL A 148 0.79 -11.07 1.31
C VAL A 148 -0.68 -10.70 1.11
N THR A 149 -0.98 -9.40 1.18
CA THR A 149 -2.31 -8.87 0.86
C THR A 149 -2.40 -8.57 -0.63
N ASP A 150 -3.47 -9.04 -1.26
CA ASP A 150 -3.73 -8.85 -2.68
C ASP A 150 -3.91 -7.37 -3.04
N TYR A 151 -3.40 -6.97 -4.20
CA TYR A 151 -3.47 -5.60 -4.71
C TYR A 151 -4.91 -5.07 -4.74
N VAL A 152 -5.87 -5.89 -5.19
CA VAL A 152 -7.27 -5.47 -5.31
C VAL A 152 -7.91 -5.18 -3.94
N VAL A 153 -7.42 -5.80 -2.86
CA VAL A 153 -7.87 -5.50 -1.49
C VAL A 153 -7.26 -4.18 -1.01
N LEU A 154 -5.99 -3.94 -1.34
CA LEU A 154 -5.30 -2.69 -1.00
C LEU A 154 -5.90 -1.47 -1.72
N GLU A 155 -6.24 -1.62 -2.99
CA GLU A 155 -7.02 -0.62 -3.74
C GLU A 155 -8.36 -0.34 -3.05
N LEU A 156 -9.11 -1.40 -2.73
CA LEU A 156 -10.42 -1.26 -2.09
C LEU A 156 -10.30 -0.54 -0.74
N PHE A 157 -9.27 -0.88 0.04
CA PHE A 157 -8.96 -0.21 1.29
C PHE A 157 -8.69 1.28 1.08
N ALA A 158 -7.78 1.64 0.17
CA ALA A 158 -7.46 3.04 -0.11
C ALA A 158 -8.70 3.82 -0.54
N ARG A 159 -9.50 3.27 -1.47
CA ARG A 159 -10.75 3.86 -1.94
C ARG A 159 -11.73 4.11 -0.80
N MET A 160 -12.10 3.05 -0.08
CA MET A 160 -13.17 3.15 0.91
C MET A 160 -12.75 4.02 2.10
N ALA A 161 -11.49 3.93 2.54
CA ALA A 161 -10.97 4.78 3.58
C ALA A 161 -11.01 6.26 3.17
N CYS A 162 -10.63 6.61 1.94
CA CYS A 162 -10.67 7.99 1.47
C CYS A 162 -12.10 8.53 1.32
N VAL A 163 -13.03 7.72 0.80
CA VAL A 163 -14.46 8.08 0.75
C VAL A 163 -15.04 8.29 2.16
N ALA A 164 -14.59 7.53 3.15
CA ALA A 164 -14.96 7.70 4.54
C ALA A 164 -14.22 8.88 5.25
N GLY A 165 -13.41 9.67 4.55
CA GLY A 165 -12.62 10.75 5.14
C GLY A 165 -11.48 10.27 6.06
N ARG A 166 -11.07 9.00 5.90
CA ARG A 166 -10.03 8.31 6.67
C ARG A 166 -8.75 8.09 5.86
N GLN A 167 -8.32 9.08 5.09
CA GLN A 167 -7.05 9.00 4.35
C GLN A 167 -5.86 8.79 5.31
N ASP A 168 -5.99 9.22 6.57
CA ASP A 168 -4.99 9.08 7.62
C ASP A 168 -4.59 7.62 7.88
N VAL A 169 -5.54 6.68 7.83
CA VAL A 169 -5.24 5.26 8.07
C VAL A 169 -4.45 4.63 6.92
N VAL A 170 -4.64 5.12 5.69
CA VAL A 170 -3.88 4.69 4.51
C VAL A 170 -2.44 5.16 4.63
N LEU A 171 -2.24 6.45 4.95
CA LEU A 171 -0.92 7.03 5.15
C LEU A 171 -0.19 6.37 6.33
N GLU A 172 -0.88 6.13 7.44
CA GLU A 172 -0.28 5.47 8.61
C GLU A 172 0.09 4.02 8.33
N SER A 173 -0.73 3.31 7.55
CA SER A 173 -0.38 1.97 7.08
C SER A 173 0.91 1.98 6.26
N ALA A 174 1.09 2.99 5.42
CA ALA A 174 2.28 3.12 4.57
C ALA A 174 3.52 3.50 5.41
N ARG A 175 3.40 4.47 6.32
CA ARG A 175 4.50 4.84 7.24
C ARG A 175 5.00 3.67 8.08
N ARG A 176 4.08 2.76 8.47
CA ARG A 176 4.39 1.55 9.24
C ARG A 176 4.65 0.34 8.34
N VAL A 177 5.20 0.53 7.14
CA VAL A 177 5.46 -0.55 6.16
C VAL A 177 6.18 -1.77 6.72
N SER A 178 7.10 -1.61 7.67
CA SER A 178 7.81 -2.73 8.31
C SER A 178 6.91 -3.61 9.18
N LYS A 179 5.79 -3.06 9.66
CA LYS A 179 4.77 -3.78 10.43
C LYS A 179 3.63 -4.24 9.55
N THR A 180 3.05 -3.36 8.74
CA THR A 180 1.84 -3.61 7.96
C THR A 180 2.10 -4.33 6.64
N GLY A 181 3.33 -4.24 6.12
CA GLY A 181 3.66 -4.69 4.77
C GLY A 181 3.01 -3.87 3.65
N PHE A 182 2.36 -2.73 3.96
CA PHE A 182 1.70 -1.89 2.95
C PHE A 182 2.73 -1.05 2.18
N ARG A 183 3.21 -1.61 1.07
CA ARG A 183 4.25 -1.03 0.22
C ARG A 183 3.63 -0.22 -0.92
N ILE A 184 4.30 0.89 -1.26
CA ILE A 184 3.95 1.75 -2.39
C ILE A 184 5.12 1.66 -3.37
N ASN A 185 5.22 0.49 -4.01
CA ASN A 185 6.43 0.06 -4.73
C ASN A 185 6.22 -0.16 -6.23
N GLY A 186 5.04 0.16 -6.75
CA GLY A 186 4.72 0.06 -8.17
C GLY A 186 3.77 1.19 -8.59
N ARG A 187 3.75 1.48 -9.89
CA ARG A 187 2.99 2.59 -10.48
C ARG A 187 1.51 2.55 -10.10
N GLU A 188 0.88 1.39 -10.20
CA GLU A 188 -0.55 1.24 -10.00
C GLU A 188 -0.99 1.55 -8.56
N ILE A 189 -0.31 1.01 -7.55
CA ILE A 189 -0.67 1.29 -6.14
C ILE A 189 -0.42 2.75 -5.78
N ALA A 190 0.67 3.35 -6.29
CA ALA A 190 0.97 4.75 -6.06
C ALA A 190 -0.07 5.68 -6.70
N LYS A 191 -0.44 5.41 -7.96
CA LYS A 191 -1.51 6.10 -8.67
C LYS A 191 -2.80 6.06 -7.88
N ILE A 192 -3.24 4.87 -7.45
CA ILE A 192 -4.51 4.71 -6.72
C ILE A 192 -4.50 5.45 -5.38
N VAL A 193 -3.42 5.35 -4.60
CA VAL A 193 -3.34 6.03 -3.30
C VAL A 193 -3.39 7.54 -3.47
N VAL A 194 -2.60 8.10 -4.39
CA VAL A 194 -2.56 9.55 -4.64
C VAL A 194 -3.88 10.04 -5.26
N TRP A 195 -4.46 9.27 -6.19
CA TRP A 195 -5.77 9.54 -6.77
C TRP A 195 -6.86 9.68 -5.70
N TRP A 196 -6.97 8.73 -4.76
CA TRP A 196 -8.02 8.80 -3.75
C TRP A 196 -7.80 9.90 -2.71
N ILE A 197 -6.55 10.31 -2.47
CA ILE A 197 -6.22 11.50 -1.67
C ILE A 197 -6.70 12.78 -2.39
N GLN A 198 -6.38 12.90 -3.69
CA GLN A 198 -6.81 14.03 -4.51
C GLN A 198 -8.34 14.07 -4.68
N TYR A 199 -8.98 12.91 -4.85
CA TYR A 199 -10.41 12.76 -5.05
C TYR A 199 -11.22 13.44 -3.94
N SER A 200 -10.74 13.38 -2.69
CA SER A 200 -11.42 14.06 -1.58
C SER A 200 -11.40 15.58 -1.72
N ALA A 201 -10.31 16.17 -2.23
CA ALA A 201 -10.27 17.60 -2.53
C ALA A 201 -11.15 17.94 -3.73
N LEU A 202 -11.10 17.13 -4.80
CA LEU A 202 -11.94 17.27 -6.00
C LEU A 202 -13.44 17.23 -5.66
N ALA A 203 -13.87 16.25 -4.86
CA ALA A 203 -15.26 16.10 -4.43
C ALA A 203 -15.78 17.32 -3.66
N ASN A 204 -14.89 17.99 -2.91
CA ASN A 204 -15.17 19.20 -2.16
C ASN A 204 -14.85 20.49 -2.95
N GLY A 205 -14.69 20.41 -4.27
CA GLY A 205 -14.47 21.57 -5.14
C GLY A 205 -13.15 22.30 -4.92
N PHE A 206 -12.11 21.58 -4.48
CA PHE A 206 -10.77 22.12 -4.21
C PHE A 206 -10.76 23.34 -3.30
N SER A 207 -11.51 23.30 -2.19
CA SER A 207 -11.41 24.31 -1.14
C SER A 207 -9.94 24.49 -0.70
N GLN A 208 -9.56 25.69 -0.26
CA GLN A 208 -8.17 25.95 0.17
C GLN A 208 -7.71 24.96 1.25
N ALA A 209 -8.58 24.66 2.22
CA ALA A 209 -8.28 23.72 3.30
C ALA A 209 -8.11 22.29 2.80
N ASP A 210 -9.01 21.80 1.94
CA ASP A 210 -8.96 20.44 1.41
C ASP A 210 -7.78 20.26 0.44
N THR A 211 -7.50 21.26 -0.40
CA THR A 211 -6.36 21.26 -1.33
C THR A 211 -5.05 21.20 -0.56
N LYS A 212 -4.89 22.04 0.47
CA LYS A 212 -3.71 22.02 1.33
C LYS A 212 -3.54 20.70 2.06
N LYS A 213 -4.64 20.12 2.58
CA LYS A 213 -4.63 18.82 3.25
C LYS A 213 -4.22 17.71 2.28
N ALA A 214 -4.85 17.65 1.11
CA ALA A 214 -4.56 16.66 0.08
C ALA A 214 -3.12 16.76 -0.42
N LEU A 215 -2.63 17.98 -0.70
CA LEU A 215 -1.24 18.22 -1.09
C LEU A 215 -0.27 17.70 -0.03
N SER A 216 -0.47 18.10 1.23
CA SER A 216 0.38 17.65 2.35
C SER A 216 0.41 16.13 2.46
N MET A 217 -0.72 15.44 2.27
CA MET A 217 -0.77 13.97 2.32
C MET A 217 -0.09 13.33 1.10
N ALA A 218 -0.34 13.85 -0.10
CA ALA A 218 0.27 13.35 -1.34
C ALA A 218 1.79 13.53 -1.33
N GLU A 219 2.31 14.65 -0.83
CA GLU A 219 3.75 14.88 -0.66
C GLU A 219 4.37 13.88 0.33
N GLN A 220 3.67 13.55 1.41
CA GLN A 220 4.13 12.53 2.35
C GLN A 220 4.18 11.13 1.72
N ILE A 221 3.19 10.79 0.89
CA ILE A 221 3.24 9.57 0.09
C ILE A 221 4.45 9.60 -0.86
N ALA A 222 4.71 10.73 -1.53
CA ALA A 222 5.87 10.88 -2.40
C ALA A 222 7.20 10.69 -1.66
N ILE A 223 7.33 11.24 -0.45
CA ILE A 223 8.49 11.02 0.41
C ILE A 223 8.64 9.54 0.78
N LEU A 224 7.54 8.84 1.10
CA LEU A 224 7.59 7.41 1.43
C LEU A 224 8.04 6.55 0.25
N MET A 225 7.72 6.93 -0.99
CA MET A 225 8.18 6.19 -2.17
C MET A 225 9.71 6.20 -2.32
N GLU A 226 10.40 7.23 -1.82
CA GLU A 226 11.86 7.31 -1.80
C GLU A 226 12.51 6.39 -0.75
N ASP A 227 11.76 5.91 0.24
CA ASP A 227 12.25 4.96 1.24
C ASP A 227 12.44 3.56 0.63
N LYS A 228 13.57 2.93 0.94
CA LYS A 228 13.93 1.57 0.50
C LYS A 228 12.91 0.50 0.88
N ALA A 229 12.11 0.72 1.92
CA ALA A 229 11.04 -0.19 2.30
C ALA A 229 9.85 -0.16 1.31
N HIS A 230 9.69 0.93 0.56
CA HIS A 230 8.70 1.09 -0.50
C HIS A 230 9.32 0.84 -1.88
N ALA A 231 9.75 1.88 -2.59
CA ALA A 231 10.35 1.81 -3.92
C ALA A 231 11.81 2.32 -3.94
N GLY A 232 12.30 2.84 -2.82
CA GLY A 232 13.60 3.49 -2.72
C GLY A 232 14.76 2.57 -3.11
N GLY A 233 15.80 3.17 -3.68
CA GLY A 233 16.90 2.45 -4.31
C GLY A 233 17.13 2.97 -5.74
N ARG A 234 17.85 2.17 -6.53
CA ARG A 234 18.08 2.49 -7.95
C ARG A 234 16.72 2.45 -8.66
N VAL A 235 16.41 3.51 -9.42
CA VAL A 235 15.24 3.53 -10.30
C VAL A 235 15.33 2.33 -11.23
N ALA A 236 14.40 1.40 -11.05
CA ALA A 236 14.52 0.06 -11.59
C ALA A 236 14.09 0.00 -13.06
N ASP A 237 12.96 0.66 -13.39
CA ASP A 237 12.29 0.56 -14.68
C ASP A 237 11.14 1.59 -14.80
N SER A 238 10.32 1.43 -15.85
CA SER A 238 9.14 2.26 -16.13
C SER A 238 7.99 2.09 -15.13
N ASP A 239 8.01 1.05 -14.28
CA ASP A 239 7.01 0.79 -13.23
C ASP A 239 7.38 1.45 -11.89
N ASP A 240 8.55 2.10 -11.81
CA ASP A 240 8.95 2.86 -10.63
C ASP A 240 7.95 4.00 -10.36
N PRO A 241 7.26 3.99 -9.20
CA PRO A 241 6.19 4.93 -8.91
C PRO A 241 6.67 6.38 -8.79
N ARG A 242 7.96 6.62 -8.53
CA ARG A 242 8.55 7.98 -8.45
C ARG A 242 8.65 8.66 -9.80
N THR A 243 8.64 7.87 -10.88
CA THR A 243 8.67 8.34 -12.26
C THR A 243 7.30 8.24 -12.93
N SER A 244 6.24 7.98 -12.17
CA SER A 244 4.88 7.87 -12.69
C SER A 244 4.36 9.26 -13.06
N PRO A 245 4.06 9.52 -14.35
CA PRO A 245 3.45 10.78 -14.76
C PRO A 245 2.08 11.01 -14.10
N GLU A 246 1.32 9.95 -13.78
CA GLU A 246 0.05 10.07 -13.05
C GLU A 246 0.25 10.62 -11.64
N VAL A 247 1.22 10.09 -10.91
CA VAL A 247 1.51 10.55 -9.55
C VAL A 247 2.07 11.97 -9.57
N ILE A 248 3.04 12.25 -10.44
CA ILE A 248 3.65 13.57 -10.54
C ILE A 248 2.64 14.61 -11.03
N GLY A 249 1.76 14.24 -11.96
CA GLY A 249 0.71 15.12 -12.48
C GLY A 249 -0.32 15.51 -11.43
N LEU A 250 -0.74 14.57 -10.56
CA LEU A 250 -1.63 14.90 -9.43
C LEU A 250 -0.93 15.78 -8.36
N LEU A 251 0.38 15.59 -8.15
CA LEU A 251 1.17 16.48 -7.29
C LEU A 251 1.29 17.89 -7.90
N LEU A 252 1.45 18.01 -9.22
CA LEU A 252 1.44 19.28 -9.92
C LEU A 252 0.08 19.98 -9.78
N GLU A 253 -1.03 19.26 -9.95
CA GLU A 253 -2.38 19.79 -9.76
C GLU A 253 -2.57 20.38 -8.36
N LEU A 254 -2.33 19.57 -7.33
CA LEU A 254 -2.52 19.99 -5.94
C LEU A 254 -1.59 21.15 -5.56
N SER A 255 -0.34 21.14 -6.01
CA SER A 255 0.62 22.21 -5.72
C SER A 255 0.27 23.51 -6.44
N ALA A 256 -0.12 23.45 -7.72
CA ALA A 256 -0.52 24.62 -8.49
C ALA A 256 -1.82 25.24 -7.96
N LEU A 257 -2.84 24.44 -7.63
CA LEU A 257 -4.07 24.93 -7.01
C LEU A 257 -3.81 25.54 -5.63
N ASN A 258 -2.95 24.92 -4.82
CA ASN A 258 -2.56 25.50 -3.53
C ASN A 258 -1.82 26.83 -3.71
N ALA A 259 -0.95 26.98 -4.71
CA ALA A 259 -0.29 28.25 -5.02
C ALA A 259 -1.30 29.32 -5.50
N LYS A 260 -2.29 28.94 -6.32
CA LYS A 260 -3.41 29.81 -6.73
C LYS A 260 -4.16 30.36 -5.50
N HIS A 261 -4.46 29.50 -4.52
CA HIS A 261 -5.07 29.90 -3.23
C HIS A 261 -4.18 30.80 -2.35
N GLN A 262 -2.86 30.83 -2.59
CA GLN A 262 -1.88 31.60 -1.81
C GLN A 262 -1.40 32.87 -2.54
N GLY A 263 -2.15 33.35 -3.52
CA GLY A 263 -1.83 34.59 -4.23
C GLY A 263 -1.17 34.40 -5.60
N GLY A 264 -1.19 33.18 -6.14
CA GLY A 264 -0.85 32.91 -7.54
C GLY A 264 0.64 32.95 -7.86
N LYS A 265 1.51 32.72 -6.87
CA LYS A 265 2.96 32.66 -7.05
C LYS A 265 3.53 31.36 -6.49
N ASP A 266 4.56 30.83 -7.14
CA ASP A 266 5.27 29.64 -6.68
C ASP A 266 6.36 30.02 -5.65
N GLU A 267 5.94 30.44 -4.45
CA GLU A 267 6.87 30.94 -3.43
C GLU A 267 7.90 29.89 -2.97
N ASN A 268 7.52 28.61 -2.99
CA ASN A 268 8.35 27.50 -2.50
C ASN A 268 9.02 26.70 -3.63
N GLY A 269 8.80 27.07 -4.91
CA GLY A 269 9.32 26.35 -6.07
C GLY A 269 8.69 24.96 -6.30
N SER A 270 7.61 24.63 -5.58
CA SER A 270 6.98 23.30 -5.65
C SER A 270 6.28 23.10 -7.00
N VAL A 271 5.63 24.14 -7.53
CA VAL A 271 4.93 24.06 -8.81
C VAL A 271 5.94 23.81 -9.93
N GLU A 272 7.04 24.57 -9.95
CA GLU A 272 8.10 24.41 -10.94
C GLU A 272 8.77 23.03 -10.84
N LYS A 273 9.03 22.56 -9.62
CA LYS A 273 9.58 21.23 -9.35
C LYS A 273 8.72 20.12 -9.96
N TYR A 274 7.41 20.11 -9.66
CA TYR A 274 6.52 19.08 -10.18
C TYR A 274 6.27 19.21 -11.68
N ALA A 275 6.23 20.44 -12.22
CA ALA A 275 6.14 20.66 -13.66
C ALA A 275 7.33 20.07 -14.41
N LYS A 276 8.56 20.36 -13.95
CA LYS A 276 9.79 19.79 -14.54
C LYS A 276 9.81 18.26 -14.41
N GLY A 277 9.38 17.73 -13.25
CA GLY A 277 9.26 16.29 -13.02
C GLY A 277 8.29 15.63 -14.00
N LEU A 278 7.12 16.22 -14.22
CA LEU A 278 6.11 15.71 -15.15
C LEU A 278 6.65 15.69 -16.58
N LEU A 279 7.21 16.82 -17.03
CA LEU A 279 7.82 16.94 -18.37
C LEU A 279 8.98 15.98 -18.59
N ALA A 280 9.78 15.68 -17.55
CA ALA A 280 10.82 14.66 -17.62
C ALA A 280 10.22 13.25 -17.74
N SER A 281 9.23 12.91 -16.90
CA SER A 281 8.61 11.58 -16.91
C SER A 281 7.90 11.22 -18.23
N LEU A 282 7.40 12.23 -18.94
CA LEU A 282 6.70 12.07 -20.22
C LEU A 282 7.65 11.99 -21.43
N ARG A 283 8.84 12.60 -21.34
CA ARG A 283 9.85 12.52 -22.42
C ARG A 283 10.33 11.07 -22.64
N ASP A 284 10.35 10.28 -21.58
CA ASP A 284 10.80 8.88 -21.62
C ASP A 284 9.66 7.87 -21.89
N LYS A 285 8.40 8.29 -21.73
CA LYS A 285 7.24 7.37 -21.74
C LYS A 285 6.19 7.70 -22.82
N GLU A 286 6.29 8.86 -23.48
CA GLU A 286 5.24 9.49 -24.28
C GLU A 286 3.88 9.58 -23.53
N LEU A 287 2.95 10.40 -24.04
CA LEU A 287 1.58 10.36 -23.53
C LEU A 287 0.97 8.95 -23.74
N GLU A 288 1.44 8.22 -24.77
CA GLU A 288 1.08 6.83 -25.04
C GLU A 288 1.42 5.86 -23.91
N GLY A 289 2.49 6.09 -23.14
CA GLY A 289 2.84 5.27 -21.97
C GLY A 289 1.97 5.53 -20.73
N MET A 290 1.22 6.64 -20.69
CA MET A 290 0.08 6.83 -19.77
C MET A 290 -1.18 6.14 -20.27
N LEU A 291 -1.33 6.05 -21.60
CA LEU A 291 -2.48 5.46 -22.28
C LEU A 291 -2.46 3.92 -22.27
N ARG A 292 -1.30 3.27 -22.07
CA ARG A 292 -1.14 1.80 -22.18
C ARG A 292 -0.79 1.13 -20.85
N THR A 293 -1.78 0.88 -20.00
CA THR A 293 -1.66 -0.10 -18.90
C THR A 293 -2.10 -1.49 -19.38
N GLY A 294 -1.12 -2.37 -19.69
CA GLY A 294 -1.32 -3.80 -19.90
C GLY A 294 -1.88 -4.20 -21.27
N ASN A 295 -1.71 -5.48 -21.63
CA ASN A 295 -2.27 -6.08 -22.85
C ASN A 295 -3.73 -5.63 -23.03
N ILE A 296 -3.97 -4.77 -24.03
CA ILE A 296 -5.30 -4.36 -24.43
C ILE A 296 -6.00 -5.65 -24.83
N ASP A 297 -6.92 -6.11 -23.99
CA ASP A 297 -7.90 -7.09 -24.44
C ASP A 297 -8.65 -6.41 -25.59
N PRO A 298 -8.60 -6.92 -26.83
CA PRO A 298 -9.32 -6.30 -27.94
C PRO A 298 -10.85 -6.31 -27.71
N ALA A 299 -11.35 -7.02 -26.69
CA ALA A 299 -12.73 -6.93 -26.22
C ALA A 299 -12.99 -5.80 -25.20
N ARG A 300 -11.98 -5.04 -24.78
CA ARG A 300 -12.14 -3.95 -23.82
C ARG A 300 -12.89 -2.80 -24.50
N ILE A 301 -14.08 -2.52 -23.97
CA ILE A 301 -14.98 -1.50 -24.51
C ILE A 301 -14.27 -0.14 -24.42
N GLN A 302 -14.08 0.55 -25.54
CA GLN A 302 -13.41 1.86 -25.68
C GLN A 302 -13.88 2.89 -24.64
N GLU A 303 -15.14 2.79 -24.23
CA GLU A 303 -15.77 3.58 -23.19
C GLU A 303 -15.17 3.38 -21.79
N VAL A 304 -14.81 2.15 -21.43
CA VAL A 304 -14.17 1.84 -20.14
C VAL A 304 -12.79 2.50 -20.08
N GLU A 305 -12.07 2.46 -21.21
CA GLU A 305 -10.77 3.11 -21.34
C GLU A 305 -10.91 4.62 -21.26
N SER A 306 -11.79 5.23 -22.07
CA SER A 306 -12.05 6.68 -22.05
C SER A 306 -12.46 7.16 -20.65
N ASN A 307 -13.30 6.39 -19.95
CA ASN A 307 -13.70 6.71 -18.57
C ASN A 307 -12.54 6.64 -17.57
N SER A 308 -11.63 5.69 -17.73
CA SER A 308 -10.42 5.60 -16.91
C SER A 308 -9.40 6.70 -17.25
N MET A 309 -9.31 7.05 -18.55
CA MET A 309 -8.42 8.10 -19.04
C MET A 309 -8.84 9.45 -18.51
N LEU A 310 -10.14 9.82 -18.56
CA LEU A 310 -10.60 11.09 -18.01
C LEU A 310 -10.32 11.24 -16.51
N GLN A 311 -10.41 10.15 -15.73
CA GLN A 311 -10.04 10.18 -14.30
C GLN A 311 -8.57 10.52 -14.09
N THR A 312 -7.70 10.25 -15.08
CA THR A 312 -6.26 10.48 -14.97
C THR A 312 -5.86 11.81 -15.61
N VAL A 313 -6.32 12.06 -16.85
CA VAL A 313 -5.81 13.15 -17.71
C VAL A 313 -6.45 14.49 -17.37
N ALA A 314 -7.73 14.53 -17.01
CA ALA A 314 -8.40 15.81 -16.72
C ALA A 314 -7.81 16.54 -15.48
N PRO A 315 -7.53 15.85 -14.35
CA PRO A 315 -6.82 16.46 -13.21
C PRO A 315 -5.42 16.98 -13.59
N ILE A 316 -4.69 16.23 -14.41
CA ILE A 316 -3.35 16.62 -14.86
C ILE A 316 -3.43 17.86 -15.76
N LEU A 317 -4.42 17.92 -16.66
CA LEU A 317 -4.67 19.09 -17.50
C LEU A 317 -4.98 20.33 -16.65
N LEU A 318 -5.85 20.20 -15.64
CA LEU A 318 -6.12 21.28 -14.68
C LEU A 318 -4.82 21.76 -13.99
N GLY A 319 -3.98 20.82 -13.55
CA GLY A 319 -2.69 21.13 -12.94
C GLY A 319 -1.74 21.85 -13.89
N VAL A 320 -1.65 21.42 -15.15
CA VAL A 320 -0.84 22.06 -16.20
C VAL A 320 -1.31 23.49 -16.47
N ARG A 321 -2.62 23.69 -16.67
CA ARG A 321 -3.21 25.03 -16.89
C ARG A 321 -2.97 25.97 -15.72
N THR A 322 -3.18 25.47 -14.50
CA THR A 322 -2.96 26.24 -13.29
C THR A 322 -1.48 26.58 -13.12
N ALA A 323 -0.58 25.63 -13.38
CA ALA A 323 0.87 25.86 -13.32
C ALA A 323 1.34 26.91 -14.33
N ILE A 324 0.80 26.92 -15.56
CA ILE A 324 1.10 27.95 -16.56
C ILE A 324 0.77 29.36 -16.03
N SER A 325 -0.36 29.52 -15.35
CA SER A 325 -0.75 30.81 -14.75
C SER A 325 0.13 31.23 -13.56
N VAL A 326 0.68 30.27 -12.81
CA VAL A 326 1.52 30.53 -11.62
C VAL A 326 2.99 30.79 -11.97
N LEU A 327 3.56 30.07 -12.94
CA LEU A 327 5.01 30.11 -13.24
C LEU A 327 5.44 31.28 -14.14
N GLY A 328 4.50 32.06 -14.66
CA GLY A 328 4.77 33.21 -15.53
C GLY A 328 5.20 32.82 -16.95
N GLU A 329 5.01 33.75 -17.91
CA GLU A 329 5.07 33.42 -19.34
C GLU A 329 6.48 33.22 -19.91
N SER A 330 7.51 33.72 -19.24
CA SER A 330 8.88 33.78 -19.77
C SER A 330 9.73 32.53 -19.47
N SER A 331 9.23 31.56 -18.71
CA SER A 331 10.00 30.36 -18.36
C SER A 331 9.94 29.31 -19.47
N ASP A 332 11.06 28.61 -19.71
CA ASP A 332 11.08 27.48 -20.66
C ASP A 332 10.19 26.32 -20.21
N THR A 333 9.97 26.18 -18.90
CA THR A 333 9.01 25.23 -18.34
C THR A 333 7.58 25.58 -18.77
N THR A 334 7.19 26.85 -18.71
CA THR A 334 5.86 27.32 -19.15
C THR A 334 5.64 27.03 -20.64
N ARG A 335 6.65 27.22 -21.49
CA ARG A 335 6.56 26.88 -22.92
C ARG A 335 6.30 25.39 -23.14
N GLN A 336 7.07 24.52 -22.48
CA GLN A 336 6.88 23.07 -22.57
C GLN A 336 5.53 22.61 -22.00
N LEU A 337 5.04 23.29 -20.95
CA LEU A 337 3.71 23.02 -20.40
C LEU A 337 2.59 23.40 -21.37
N ARG A 338 2.71 24.48 -22.16
CA ARG A 338 1.72 24.85 -23.20
C ARG A 338 1.64 23.81 -24.32
N ASP A 339 2.78 23.25 -24.72
CA ASP A 339 2.79 22.15 -25.70
C ASP A 339 2.11 20.90 -25.13
N LEU A 340 2.37 20.58 -23.86
CA LEU A 340 1.71 19.48 -23.16
C LEU A 340 0.21 19.72 -22.99
N GLU A 341 -0.20 20.94 -22.62
CA GLU A 341 -1.60 21.35 -22.49
C GLU A 341 -2.39 21.08 -23.77
N THR A 342 -1.80 21.42 -24.93
CA THR A 342 -2.43 21.19 -26.24
C THR A 342 -2.71 19.71 -26.47
N LYS A 343 -1.74 18.84 -26.16
CA LYS A 343 -1.88 17.38 -26.30
C LYS A 343 -2.91 16.80 -25.33
N LEU A 344 -2.84 17.20 -24.05
CA LEU A 344 -3.78 16.74 -23.02
C LEU A 344 -5.21 17.20 -23.32
N SER A 345 -5.38 18.43 -23.80
CA SER A 345 -6.69 18.98 -24.18
C SER A 345 -7.32 18.21 -25.32
N ALA A 346 -6.54 17.85 -26.34
CA ALA A 346 -7.02 17.03 -27.46
C ALA A 346 -7.48 15.64 -26.99
N GLN A 347 -6.70 14.99 -26.12
CA GLN A 347 -7.07 13.69 -25.55
C GLN A 347 -8.35 13.76 -24.71
N VAL A 348 -8.45 14.75 -23.80
CA VAL A 348 -9.65 14.95 -22.98
C VAL A 348 -10.89 15.18 -23.85
N ALA A 349 -10.77 15.99 -24.91
CA ALA A 349 -11.89 16.24 -25.83
C ALA A 349 -12.36 14.94 -26.52
N GLN A 350 -11.42 14.12 -27.00
CA GLN A 350 -11.72 12.82 -27.62
C GLN A 350 -12.40 11.85 -26.64
N ASP A 351 -11.91 11.75 -25.41
CA ASP A 351 -12.49 10.86 -24.40
C ASP A 351 -13.89 11.34 -23.96
N VAL A 352 -14.09 12.65 -23.84
CA VAL A 352 -15.42 13.23 -23.54
C VAL A 352 -16.42 12.95 -24.67
N GLU A 353 -16.02 13.12 -25.93
CA GLU A 353 -16.88 12.82 -27.09
C GLU A 353 -17.26 11.33 -27.13
N THR A 354 -16.26 10.46 -26.94
CA THR A 354 -16.48 9.00 -26.86
C THR A 354 -17.49 8.65 -25.78
N LEU A 355 -17.35 9.20 -24.56
CA LEU A 355 -18.28 8.89 -23.49
C LEU A 355 -19.67 9.49 -23.70
N LYS A 356 -19.79 10.70 -24.23
CA LYS A 356 -21.10 11.35 -24.49
C LYS A 356 -21.90 10.67 -25.59
N SER A 357 -21.22 10.07 -26.57
CA SER A 357 -21.89 9.35 -27.66
C SER A 357 -22.51 8.00 -27.23
N THR A 358 -22.17 7.49 -26.04
CA THR A 358 -22.78 6.28 -25.49
C THR A 358 -24.03 6.58 -24.62
N PRO A 359 -25.13 5.80 -24.76
CA PRO A 359 -26.26 5.82 -23.82
C PRO A 359 -25.85 5.50 -22.38
N GLY A 360 -26.37 6.23 -21.39
CA GLY A 360 -26.08 6.02 -19.96
C GLY A 360 -24.78 6.67 -19.46
N SER A 361 -24.24 7.63 -20.20
CA SER A 361 -22.97 8.30 -19.93
C SER A 361 -22.97 9.26 -18.72
N GLY A 362 -24.12 9.81 -18.34
CA GLY A 362 -24.23 10.81 -17.26
C GLY A 362 -23.79 10.35 -15.86
N GLU A 363 -23.66 9.04 -15.61
CA GLU A 363 -23.24 8.48 -14.31
C GLU A 363 -21.77 8.03 -14.29
N ARG A 364 -21.00 8.29 -15.37
CA ARG A 364 -19.63 7.84 -15.48
C ARG A 364 -18.68 8.71 -14.67
N LEU A 365 -17.89 8.07 -13.81
CA LEU A 365 -16.93 8.75 -12.93
C LEU A 365 -15.96 9.66 -13.70
N GLY A 366 -15.49 9.26 -14.88
CA GLY A 366 -14.59 10.07 -15.70
C GLY A 366 -15.23 11.38 -16.18
N LEU A 367 -16.49 11.35 -16.60
CA LEU A 367 -17.21 12.59 -16.98
C LEU A 367 -17.44 13.48 -15.77
N TRP A 368 -17.81 12.90 -14.62
CA TRP A 368 -17.93 13.66 -13.37
C TRP A 368 -16.61 14.32 -12.95
N VAL A 369 -15.48 13.61 -13.07
CA VAL A 369 -14.14 14.17 -12.79
C VAL A 369 -13.83 15.31 -13.74
N TYR A 370 -14.10 15.14 -15.04
CA TYR A 370 -13.91 16.19 -16.03
C TYR A 370 -14.74 17.43 -15.71
N GLU A 371 -16.01 17.28 -15.38
CA GLU A 371 -16.89 18.40 -15.00
C GLU A 371 -16.40 19.13 -13.74
N LYS A 372 -15.94 18.38 -12.73
CA LYS A 372 -15.41 18.94 -11.49
C LYS A 372 -14.09 19.67 -11.68
N THR A 373 -13.20 19.12 -12.51
CA THR A 373 -11.91 19.75 -12.82
C THR A 373 -12.10 20.98 -13.69
N ALA A 374 -12.97 20.95 -14.70
CA ALA A 374 -13.32 22.11 -15.52
C ALA A 374 -13.97 23.24 -14.71
N ALA A 375 -14.73 22.92 -13.65
CA ALA A 375 -15.30 23.92 -12.75
C ALA A 375 -14.27 24.56 -11.80
N ALA A 376 -13.07 23.99 -11.68
CA ALA A 376 -12.00 24.47 -10.80
C ALA A 376 -10.91 25.29 -11.52
N GLU A 377 -10.89 25.26 -12.85
CA GLU A 377 -10.11 26.16 -13.71
C GLU A 377 -10.49 27.62 -13.43
#